data_AF-A0A2T4DRV6-F1
#
_entry.id   AF-A0A2T4DRV6-F1
#
_cell.length_a   1.000
_cell.length_b   1.000
_cell.length_c   1.000
_cell.angle_alpha   90.00
_cell.angle_beta   90.00
_cell.angle_gamma   90.00
#
_symmetry.space_group_name_H-M   'P 1'
#
loop_
_entity.id
_entity.type
_entity.pdbx_description
1 polymer ?
#
loop_
_entity_poly.entity_id
_entity_poly.type
_entity_poly.pdbx_seq_one_letter_code
_entity_poly.pdbx_strand_id
1 'polypeptide(L)'
;MRTLKQYLATLLTLAAILFCTGPLMAQIPTTGDPQTIKTDYSDEAITKYVEVMEEVLPIQQKAEKNAIEIIEANDLTLDRFNQILAVQQNQSDAEVSSEELASFNTAAQEIMKKNASVQEQVLQILKNEGLSPEKYRNMLVAYERDEEFQKKVDAFVLEETN
;
A
#
# COMPACT_ATOMS: atom_id res chain seq x y z
N MET A 1 -12.91 -16.01 -7.47
CA MET A 1 -12.13 -15.51 -6.33
C MET A 1 -10.93 -14.78 -6.91
N ARG A 2 -10.69 -13.52 -6.52
CA ARG A 2 -9.51 -12.78 -6.98
C ARG A 2 -8.28 -13.35 -6.27
N THR A 3 -7.16 -13.51 -6.97
CA THR A 3 -5.92 -14.02 -6.36
C THR A 3 -5.28 -12.95 -5.46
N LEU A 4 -4.47 -13.36 -4.50
CA LEU A 4 -3.69 -12.46 -3.63
C LEU A 4 -2.93 -11.39 -4.43
N LYS A 5 -2.36 -11.82 -5.56
CA LYS A 5 -1.77 -10.99 -6.61
C LYS A 5 -2.72 -9.94 -7.16
N GLN A 6 -3.98 -10.26 -7.45
CA GLN A 6 -4.95 -9.27 -7.92
C GLN A 6 -5.27 -8.25 -6.82
N TYR A 7 -5.35 -8.64 -5.55
CA TYR A 7 -5.57 -7.69 -4.45
C TYR A 7 -4.38 -6.74 -4.25
N LEU A 8 -3.16 -7.26 -4.17
CA LEU A 8 -1.95 -6.45 -4.03
C LEU A 8 -1.69 -5.59 -5.27
N ALA A 9 -1.89 -6.12 -6.47
CA ALA A 9 -1.78 -5.34 -7.70
C ALA A 9 -2.83 -4.22 -7.78
N THR A 10 -4.07 -4.44 -7.31
CA THR A 10 -5.13 -3.42 -7.32
C THR A 10 -4.84 -2.29 -6.33
N LEU A 11 -4.43 -2.65 -5.10
CA LEU A 11 -3.93 -1.73 -4.05
C LEU A 11 -2.79 -0.85 -4.58
N LEU A 12 -1.86 -1.45 -5.33
CA LEU A 12 -0.70 -0.76 -5.86
C LEU A 12 -1.02 0.08 -7.10
N THR A 13 -1.97 -0.31 -7.96
CA THR A 13 -2.40 0.54 -9.10
C THR A 13 -3.06 1.85 -8.67
N LEU A 14 -3.76 1.87 -7.53
CA LEU A 14 -4.28 3.13 -6.98
C LEU A 14 -3.15 4.05 -6.50
N ALA A 15 -2.01 3.48 -6.07
CA ALA A 15 -0.80 4.19 -5.72
C ALA A 15 0.13 4.52 -6.92
N ALA A 16 0.06 3.76 -8.01
CA ALA A 16 0.94 3.90 -9.18
C ALA A 16 0.51 5.00 -10.17
N ILE A 17 -0.74 5.48 -10.08
CA ILE A 17 -1.18 6.66 -10.83
C ILE A 17 -0.48 7.95 -10.33
N LEU A 18 0.20 7.89 -9.17
CA LEU A 18 0.97 9.01 -8.59
C LEU A 18 2.41 9.16 -9.13
N PHE A 19 2.90 8.30 -10.03
CA PHE A 19 4.34 8.31 -10.39
C PHE A 19 4.69 8.26 -11.88
N CYS A 20 3.74 8.43 -12.81
CA CYS A 20 4.03 8.29 -14.24
C CYS A 20 3.55 9.46 -15.09
N THR A 21 4.10 10.66 -14.90
CA THR A 21 4.25 11.65 -16.00
C THR A 21 5.38 12.67 -15.72
N GLY A 22 6.52 12.53 -16.41
CA GLY A 22 7.51 13.61 -16.55
C GLY A 22 8.95 13.15 -16.81
N PRO A 23 9.57 13.47 -17.96
CA PRO A 23 10.99 13.26 -18.17
C PRO A 23 11.79 14.44 -17.57
N LEU A 24 12.22 14.32 -16.32
CA LEU A 24 13.20 15.23 -15.72
C LEU A 24 14.34 14.42 -15.10
N MET A 25 15.23 14.00 -15.98
CA MET A 25 16.59 13.58 -15.65
C MET A 25 17.41 14.82 -15.27
N ALA A 26 17.39 15.21 -14.00
CA ALA A 26 18.41 16.09 -13.41
C ALA A 26 18.38 16.01 -11.88
N GLN A 27 19.23 15.13 -11.35
CA GLN A 27 19.90 15.30 -10.04
C GLN A 27 18.97 15.49 -8.83
N ILE A 28 18.24 14.45 -8.49
CA ILE A 28 17.98 14.13 -7.09
C ILE A 28 18.88 12.93 -6.79
N PRO A 29 19.74 12.96 -5.76
CA PRO A 29 20.44 11.77 -5.33
C PRO A 29 19.39 10.79 -4.78
N THR A 30 18.91 9.89 -5.62
CA THR A 30 18.31 8.63 -5.18
C THR A 30 19.41 7.84 -4.51
N THR A 31 19.66 8.10 -3.23
CA THR A 31 20.36 7.16 -2.36
C THR A 31 19.44 5.98 -2.13
N GLY A 32 19.47 5.08 -3.11
CA GLY A 32 18.91 3.75 -3.07
C GLY A 32 19.68 2.99 -4.13
N ASP A 33 20.71 2.25 -3.71
CA ASP A 33 21.27 1.16 -4.51
C ASP A 33 20.11 0.38 -5.15
N PRO A 34 20.20 -0.11 -6.40
CA PRO A 34 19.31 -1.18 -6.84
C PRO A 34 19.46 -2.34 -5.85
N GLN A 35 18.62 -2.31 -4.80
CA GLN A 35 18.58 -3.32 -3.76
C GLN A 35 18.31 -4.62 -4.50
N THR A 36 19.33 -5.48 -4.55
CA THR A 36 19.18 -6.85 -5.00
C THR A 36 18.00 -7.43 -4.22
N ILE A 37 16.94 -7.79 -4.94
CA ILE A 37 15.73 -8.34 -4.33
C ILE A 37 16.17 -9.61 -3.61
N LYS A 38 16.09 -9.59 -2.27
CA LYS A 38 16.40 -10.75 -1.46
C LYS A 38 15.23 -11.72 -1.56
N THR A 39 15.50 -12.97 -1.93
CA THR A 39 14.47 -14.01 -2.08
C THR A 39 14.81 -15.30 -1.33
N ASP A 40 16.03 -15.40 -0.79
CA ASP A 40 16.55 -16.53 -0.01
C ASP A 40 16.04 -16.53 1.45
N TYR A 41 14.73 -16.59 1.60
CA TYR A 41 14.09 -16.72 2.91
C TYR A 41 13.86 -18.19 3.27
N SER A 42 14.07 -18.52 4.55
CA SER A 42 13.74 -19.83 5.10
C SER A 42 12.23 -20.08 5.02
N ASP A 43 11.85 -21.35 5.00
CA ASP A 43 10.44 -21.74 4.95
C ASP A 43 9.67 -21.21 6.16
N GLU A 44 10.24 -21.29 7.37
CA GLU A 44 9.68 -20.65 8.58
C GLU A 44 9.44 -19.14 8.40
N ALA A 45 10.34 -18.45 7.70
CA ALA A 45 10.16 -17.03 7.45
C ALA A 45 9.01 -16.75 6.48
N ILE A 46 8.80 -17.64 5.51
CA ILE A 46 7.71 -17.57 4.54
C ILE A 46 6.37 -17.89 5.21
N THR A 47 6.32 -18.90 6.09
CA THR A 47 5.13 -19.18 6.92
C THR A 47 4.72 -17.95 7.73
N LYS A 48 5.64 -17.36 8.49
CA LYS A 48 5.38 -16.12 9.25
C LYS A 48 4.91 -14.96 8.39
N TYR A 49 5.44 -14.87 7.17
CA TYR A 49 5.00 -13.84 6.22
C TYR A 49 3.56 -14.09 5.75
N VAL A 50 3.20 -15.34 5.46
CA VAL A 50 1.83 -15.73 5.10
C VAL A 50 0.87 -15.43 6.26
N GLU A 51 1.18 -15.86 7.48
CA GLU A 51 0.38 -15.59 8.69
C GLU A 51 0.13 -14.07 8.87
N VAL A 52 1.20 -13.27 8.77
CA VAL A 52 1.07 -11.80 8.82
C VAL A 52 0.16 -11.28 7.69
N MET A 53 0.29 -11.79 6.46
CA MET A 53 -0.56 -11.34 5.34
C MET A 53 -2.04 -11.65 5.59
N GLU A 54 -2.36 -12.83 6.12
CA GLU A 54 -3.74 -13.22 6.42
C GLU A 54 -4.41 -12.27 7.41
N GLU A 55 -3.68 -11.79 8.41
CA GLU A 55 -4.19 -10.80 9.37
C GLU A 55 -4.20 -9.37 8.83
N VAL A 56 -3.15 -8.98 8.10
CA VAL A 56 -2.96 -7.60 7.65
C VAL A 56 -3.88 -7.23 6.47
N LEU A 57 -4.12 -8.14 5.54
CA LEU A 57 -4.93 -7.86 4.34
C LEU A 57 -6.36 -7.38 4.64
N PRO A 58 -7.16 -8.05 5.50
CA PRO A 58 -8.51 -7.58 5.81
C PRO A 58 -8.49 -6.21 6.51
N ILE A 59 -7.47 -5.91 7.30
CA ILE A 59 -7.31 -4.58 7.93
C ILE A 59 -7.05 -3.51 6.85
N GLN A 60 -6.18 -3.79 5.88
CA GLN A 60 -5.91 -2.87 4.77
C GLN A 60 -7.15 -2.64 3.90
N GLN A 61 -7.87 -3.70 3.53
CA GLN A 61 -9.11 -3.59 2.75
C GLN A 61 -10.17 -2.75 3.47
N LYS A 62 -10.30 -2.93 4.79
CA LYS A 62 -11.19 -2.10 5.60
C LYS A 62 -10.74 -0.64 5.64
N ALA A 63 -9.44 -0.40 5.71
CA ALA A 63 -8.88 0.96 5.67
C ALA A 63 -9.20 1.67 4.34
N GLU A 64 -9.05 0.99 3.20
CA GLU A 64 -9.43 1.52 1.88
C GLU A 64 -10.90 1.88 1.82
N LYS A 65 -11.79 0.99 2.27
CA LYS A 65 -13.23 1.25 2.32
C LYS A 65 -13.56 2.46 3.20
N ASN A 66 -12.95 2.55 4.38
CA ASN A 66 -13.14 3.69 5.28
C ASN A 66 -12.65 5.00 4.64
N ALA A 67 -11.55 4.96 3.89
CA ALA A 67 -11.05 6.16 3.21
C ALA A 67 -12.05 6.68 2.17
N ILE A 68 -12.63 5.78 1.37
CA ILE A 68 -13.69 6.13 0.40
C ILE A 68 -14.91 6.71 1.13
N GLU A 69 -15.35 6.07 2.23
CA GLU A 69 -16.48 6.56 3.02
C GLU A 69 -16.22 7.95 3.62
N ILE A 70 -15.00 8.23 4.08
CA ILE A 70 -14.59 9.56 4.59
C ILE A 70 -14.61 10.60 3.46
N ILE A 71 -14.12 10.26 2.27
CA ILE A 71 -14.11 11.16 1.11
C ILE A 71 -15.55 11.53 0.73
N GLU A 72 -16.43 10.53 0.61
CA GLU A 72 -17.84 10.73 0.26
C GLU A 72 -18.61 11.51 1.34
N ALA A 73 -18.30 11.29 2.62
CA ALA A 73 -18.89 12.04 3.73
C ALA A 73 -18.47 13.51 3.79
N ASN A 74 -17.39 13.89 3.08
CA ASN A 74 -16.92 15.25 2.92
C ASN A 74 -17.26 15.81 1.53
N ASP A 75 -18.35 15.37 0.92
CA ASP A 75 -18.89 15.90 -0.34
C ASP A 75 -17.90 15.84 -1.54
N LEU A 76 -16.95 14.90 -1.49
CA LEU A 76 -16.02 14.63 -2.57
C LEU A 76 -16.25 13.23 -3.15
N THR A 77 -15.99 13.07 -4.44
CA THR A 77 -15.81 11.73 -5.03
C THR A 77 -14.35 11.30 -4.87
N LEU A 78 -14.08 10.00 -4.91
CA LEU A 78 -12.71 9.47 -4.93
C LEU A 78 -11.87 10.11 -6.05
N ASP A 79 -12.43 10.21 -7.27
CA ASP A 79 -11.76 10.82 -8.41
C ASP A 79 -11.44 12.30 -8.16
N ARG A 80 -12.38 13.06 -7.59
CA ARG A 80 -12.15 14.48 -7.30
C ARG A 80 -11.12 14.67 -6.19
N PHE A 81 -11.16 13.85 -5.14
CA PHE A 81 -10.15 13.84 -4.09
C PHE A 81 -8.75 13.57 -4.67
N ASN A 82 -8.63 12.59 -5.57
CA ASN A 82 -7.35 12.27 -6.24
C ASN A 82 -6.86 13.38 -7.16
N GLN A 83 -7.76 14.07 -7.88
CA GLN A 83 -7.40 15.25 -8.67
C GLN A 83 -6.85 16.38 -7.79
N ILE A 84 -7.54 16.69 -6.68
CA ILE A 84 -7.08 17.72 -5.74
C ILE A 84 -5.73 17.33 -5.13
N LEU A 85 -5.54 16.05 -4.79
CA LEU A 85 -4.25 15.53 -4.32
C LEU A 85 -3.14 15.75 -5.36
N ALA A 86 -3.39 15.46 -6.64
CA ALA A 86 -2.44 15.69 -7.72
C ALA A 86 -2.08 17.18 -7.85
N VAL A 87 -3.07 18.08 -7.70
CA VAL A 87 -2.82 19.54 -7.65
C VAL A 87 -1.92 19.91 -6.47
N GLN A 88 -2.21 19.40 -5.27
CA GLN A 88 -1.37 19.64 -4.08
C GLN A 88 0.08 19.14 -4.25
N GLN A 89 0.28 18.10 -5.05
CA GLN A 89 1.60 17.56 -5.37
C GLN A 89 2.29 18.24 -6.56
N ASN A 90 1.69 19.29 -7.14
CA ASN A 90 2.14 19.96 -8.36
C ASN A 90 2.23 19.01 -9.57
N GLN A 91 1.37 17.98 -9.60
CA GLN A 91 1.25 17.02 -10.70
C GLN A 91 0.08 17.36 -11.65
N SER A 92 -0.74 18.36 -11.29
CA SER A 92 -1.88 18.83 -12.06
C SER A 92 -2.09 20.32 -11.83
N ASP A 93 -2.57 21.02 -12.86
CA ASP A 93 -2.97 22.43 -12.82
C ASP A 93 -4.49 22.60 -12.77
N ALA A 94 -5.24 21.53 -12.44
CA ALA A 94 -6.69 21.60 -12.34
C ALA A 94 -7.13 22.66 -11.32
N GLU A 95 -8.17 23.42 -11.66
CA GLU A 95 -8.73 24.40 -10.74
C GLU A 95 -9.36 23.70 -9.53
N VAL A 96 -9.11 24.25 -8.34
CA VAL A 96 -9.67 23.78 -7.07
C VAL A 96 -10.30 24.98 -6.35
N SER A 97 -11.59 24.90 -6.08
CA SER A 97 -12.29 25.93 -5.31
C SER A 97 -11.88 25.88 -3.83
N SER A 98 -12.11 26.98 -3.11
CA SER A 98 -11.84 27.02 -1.66
C SER A 98 -12.69 26.01 -0.87
N GLU A 99 -13.91 25.73 -1.32
CA GLU A 99 -14.82 24.75 -0.70
C GLU A 99 -14.32 23.31 -0.89
N GLU A 100 -13.90 22.96 -2.11
CA GLU A 100 -13.29 21.66 -2.39
C GLU A 100 -11.99 21.46 -1.63
N LEU A 101 -11.18 22.51 -1.51
CA LEU A 101 -9.93 22.45 -0.73
C LEU A 101 -10.20 22.25 0.77
N ALA A 102 -11.23 22.89 1.32
CA ALA A 102 -11.64 22.69 2.72
C ALA A 102 -12.13 21.26 2.98
N SER A 103 -12.95 20.74 2.06
CA SER A 103 -13.46 19.37 2.10
C SER A 103 -12.33 18.34 2.00
N PHE A 104 -11.40 18.57 1.06
CA PHE A 104 -10.20 17.75 0.88
C PHE A 104 -9.34 17.71 2.15
N ASN A 105 -9.06 18.87 2.74
CA ASN A 105 -8.23 18.95 3.95
C ASN A 105 -8.86 18.19 5.13
N THR A 106 -10.18 18.28 5.29
CA THR A 106 -10.90 17.56 6.34
C THR A 106 -10.83 16.06 6.13
N ALA A 107 -11.18 15.58 4.93
CA ALA A 107 -11.09 14.17 4.57
C ALA A 107 -9.65 13.63 4.71
N ALA A 108 -8.65 14.36 4.22
CA ALA A 108 -7.24 13.98 4.31
C ALA A 108 -6.79 13.83 5.77
N GLN A 109 -7.16 14.76 6.66
CA GLN A 109 -6.82 14.66 8.09
C GLN A 109 -7.47 13.46 8.77
N GLU A 110 -8.72 13.15 8.45
CA GLU A 110 -9.41 11.99 9.00
C GLU A 110 -8.80 10.67 8.51
N ILE A 111 -8.51 10.58 7.22
CA ILE A 111 -7.81 9.44 6.62
C ILE A 111 -6.44 9.25 7.26
N MET A 112 -5.66 10.32 7.44
CA MET A 112 -4.35 10.26 8.10
C MET A 112 -4.46 9.69 9.52
N LYS A 113 -5.44 10.13 10.31
CA LYS A 113 -5.66 9.60 11.68
C LYS A 113 -6.03 8.11 11.65
N LYS A 114 -6.90 7.68 10.73
CA LYS A 114 -7.26 6.27 10.58
C LYS A 114 -6.07 5.42 10.13
N ASN A 115 -5.29 5.92 9.17
CA ASN A 115 -4.11 5.23 8.65
C ASN A 115 -3.01 5.08 9.72
N ALA A 116 -2.87 6.03 10.64
CA ALA A 116 -1.95 5.88 11.78
C ALA A 116 -2.36 4.69 12.67
N SER A 117 -3.66 4.56 12.98
CA SER A 117 -4.17 3.42 13.76
C SER A 117 -4.03 2.08 13.03
N VAL A 118 -4.16 2.08 11.70
CA VAL A 118 -3.92 0.88 10.89
C VAL A 118 -2.44 0.50 10.92
N GLN A 119 -1.52 1.47 10.79
CA GLN A 119 -0.08 1.21 10.88
C GLN A 119 0.29 0.63 12.25
N GLU A 120 -0.28 1.14 13.33
CA GLU A 120 -0.07 0.57 14.67
C GLU A 120 -0.53 -0.88 14.76
N GLN A 121 -1.71 -1.21 14.22
CA GLN A 121 -2.21 -2.59 14.19
C GLN A 121 -1.27 -3.52 13.41
N VAL A 122 -0.81 -3.09 12.24
CA VAL A 122 0.16 -3.87 11.43
C VAL A 122 1.47 -4.09 12.20
N LEU A 123 1.99 -3.07 12.89
CA LEU A 123 3.19 -3.21 13.71
C LEU A 123 3.00 -4.17 14.89
N GLN A 124 1.80 -4.23 15.48
CA GLN A 124 1.50 -5.21 16.54
C GLN A 124 1.44 -6.64 15.98
N ILE A 125 0.79 -6.86 14.82
CA ILE A 125 0.75 -8.17 14.15
C ILE A 125 2.17 -8.66 13.85
N LEU A 126 2.98 -7.80 13.23
CA LEU A 126 4.39 -8.10 12.94
C LEU A 126 5.18 -8.49 14.20
N LYS A 127 4.94 -7.78 15.31
CA LYS A 127 5.58 -8.08 16.58
C LYS A 127 5.12 -9.43 17.15
N ASN A 128 3.84 -9.76 17.06
CA ASN A 128 3.28 -11.02 17.55
C ASN A 128 3.85 -12.22 16.79
N GLU A 129 3.95 -12.11 15.46
CA GLU A 129 4.50 -13.15 14.58
C GLU A 129 6.05 -13.19 14.56
N GLY A 130 6.70 -12.28 15.29
CA GLY A 130 8.15 -12.20 15.34
C GLY A 130 8.80 -11.84 14.00
N LEU A 131 8.07 -11.13 13.13
CA LEU A 131 8.55 -10.68 11.84
C LEU A 131 8.91 -9.19 11.91
N SER A 132 10.17 -8.84 11.61
CA SER A 132 10.56 -7.43 11.64
C SER A 132 9.88 -6.63 10.51
N PRO A 133 9.55 -5.34 10.71
CA PRO A 133 8.95 -4.51 9.67
C PRO A 133 9.80 -4.41 8.40
N GLU A 134 11.13 -4.37 8.54
CA GLU A 134 12.05 -4.40 7.42
C GLU A 134 11.96 -5.70 6.63
N LYS A 135 11.94 -6.85 7.32
CA LYS A 135 11.84 -8.16 6.67
C LYS A 135 10.51 -8.32 5.95
N TYR A 136 9.41 -7.92 6.59
CA TYR A 136 8.09 -7.88 5.97
C TYR A 136 8.08 -7.04 4.69
N ARG A 137 8.61 -5.80 4.75
CA ARG A 137 8.69 -4.92 3.57
C ARG A 137 9.53 -5.54 2.45
N ASN A 138 10.67 -6.13 2.78
CA ASN A 138 11.53 -6.76 1.78
C ASN A 138 10.85 -7.97 1.12
N MET A 139 10.11 -8.77 1.90
CA MET A 139 9.33 -9.90 1.39
C MET A 139 8.15 -9.43 0.54
N LEU A 140 7.50 -8.30 0.89
CA LEU A 140 6.47 -7.69 0.04
C LEU A 140 7.04 -7.27 -1.32
N VAL A 141 8.19 -6.60 -1.34
CA VAL A 141 8.86 -6.22 -2.59
C VAL A 141 9.28 -7.45 -3.39
N ALA A 142 9.79 -8.49 -2.73
CA ALA A 142 10.14 -9.75 -3.38
C ALA A 142 8.90 -10.44 -3.98
N TYR A 143 7.78 -10.48 -3.25
CA TYR A 143 6.53 -11.07 -3.73
C TYR A 143 5.97 -10.35 -4.97
N GLU A 144 6.17 -9.03 -5.05
CA GLU A 144 5.73 -8.23 -6.19
C GLU A 144 6.63 -8.36 -7.42
N ARG A 145 7.95 -8.49 -7.21
CA ARG A 145 8.95 -8.34 -8.28
C ARG A 145 9.65 -9.62 -8.70
N ASP A 146 9.60 -10.67 -7.88
CA ASP A 146 10.24 -11.95 -8.14
C ASP A 146 9.20 -13.07 -8.28
N GLU A 147 9.10 -13.62 -9.49
CA GLU A 147 8.08 -14.61 -9.83
C GLU A 147 8.29 -15.95 -9.10
N GLU A 148 9.55 -16.32 -8.83
CA GLU A 148 9.87 -17.58 -8.15
C GLU A 148 9.50 -17.50 -6.67
N PHE A 149 9.86 -16.40 -6.01
CA PHE A 149 9.48 -16.11 -4.64
C PHE A 149 7.96 -15.98 -4.50
N GLN A 150 7.27 -15.33 -5.44
CA GLN A 150 5.80 -15.30 -5.49
C GLN A 150 5.21 -16.72 -5.50
N LYS A 151 5.66 -17.59 -6.41
CA LYS A 151 5.19 -18.99 -6.50
C LYS A 151 5.48 -19.75 -5.22
N LYS A 152 6.62 -19.50 -4.58
CA LYS A 152 6.99 -20.12 -3.31
C LYS A 152 6.02 -19.70 -2.21
N VAL A 153 5.76 -18.41 -2.04
CA VAL A 153 4.79 -17.91 -1.05
C VAL A 153 3.38 -18.46 -1.34
N ASP A 154 2.94 -18.42 -2.60
CA ASP A 154 1.61 -18.91 -3.00
C ASP A 154 1.41 -20.40 -2.69
N ALA A 155 2.48 -21.22 -2.75
CA ALA A 155 2.42 -22.63 -2.37
C ALA A 155 2.15 -22.81 -0.87
N PHE A 156 2.78 -22.00 0.00
CA PHE A 156 2.56 -22.05 1.45
C PHE A 156 1.12 -21.66 1.83
N VAL A 157 0.53 -20.69 1.11
CA VAL A 157 -0.89 -20.31 1.31
C VAL A 157 -1.84 -21.48 1.02
N LEU A 158 -1.52 -22.31 0.01
CA LEU A 158 -2.34 -23.47 -0.38
C LEU A 158 -2.16 -24.69 0.55
N GLU A 159 -1.03 -24.78 1.25
CA GLU A 159 -0.76 -25.84 2.22
C GLU A 159 -1.45 -25.57 3.57
N GLU A 160 -1.49 -24.31 4.04
CA GLU A 160 -2.18 -23.92 5.27
C GLU A 160 -3.73 -24.03 5.19
N THR A 161 -4.29 -24.10 3.97
CA THR A 161 -5.75 -24.17 3.74
C THR A 161 -6.31 -25.59 3.57
N ASN A 162 -5.49 -26.64 3.72
CA ASN A 162 -5.89 -28.07 3.73
C ASN A 162 -5.73 -28.73 5.10
#